data_AF-A0A2G3E310-F1
#
_entry.id   AF-A0A2G3E310-F1
#
_cell.length_a   1.000
_cell.length_b   1.000
_cell.length_c   1.000
_cell.angle_alpha   90.00
_cell.angle_beta   90.00
_cell.angle_gamma   90.00
#
_symmetry.space_group_name_H-M   'P 1'
#
loop_
_entity.id
_entity.type
_entity.pdbx_description
1 polymer ?
#
loop_
_entity_poly.entity_id
_entity_poly.type
_entity_poly.pdbx_seq_one_letter_code
_entity_poly.pdbx_strand_id
1 'polypeptide(L)'
;MKRRLIYCGLLVILIGIGSVILWSNNHTKAQNQMDHSSEDEQIDVAKAVEQAIYGTEQEEELDGIVVSSWDGMAPKYSLGTCDEIADASVNIDERHTFFYTNEEFQKLFADNKDYLKTSNFYFEWDEREAKWFYHDNNYYVVYKNDDDEYIARNLCTRYDYNGNRCTLPTPFYISLEKDVVEAYENGEFPNSIEETVFGKCTFEEAKEYYARLDDSLYEIDEANKTISVAAYDPKLHDKIYNCVRFDYKNRKIFGKDKDGNEIQIYPSK
;
A
#
# COMPACT_ATOMS: atom_id res chain seq x y z
N MET A 1 1.63 29.44 -41.58
CA MET A 1 0.70 28.51 -40.90
C MET A 1 0.84 28.43 -39.38
N LYS A 2 1.99 28.75 -38.75
CA LYS A 2 2.18 28.64 -37.29
C LYS A 2 1.50 29.71 -36.40
N ARG A 3 0.99 30.82 -36.96
CA ARG A 3 0.31 31.86 -36.16
C ARG A 3 -1.20 31.65 -35.99
N ARG A 4 -1.87 30.81 -36.80
CA ARG A 4 -3.32 30.58 -36.69
C ARG A 4 -3.69 29.53 -35.62
N LEU A 5 -2.79 28.61 -35.30
CA LEU A 5 -3.00 27.57 -34.26
C LEU A 5 -2.96 28.13 -32.82
N ILE A 6 -2.18 29.19 -32.59
CA ILE A 6 -2.05 29.80 -31.26
C ILE A 6 -3.32 30.60 -30.88
N TYR A 7 -3.96 31.25 -31.86
CA TYR A 7 -5.21 31.99 -31.60
C TYR A 7 -6.40 31.06 -31.34
N CYS A 8 -6.45 29.85 -31.92
CA CYS A 8 -7.50 28.88 -31.59
C CYS A 8 -7.35 28.29 -30.17
N GLY A 9 -6.12 28.05 -29.70
CA GLY A 9 -5.88 27.57 -28.34
C GLY A 9 -6.25 28.60 -27.26
N LEU A 10 -5.91 29.88 -27.47
CA LEU A 10 -6.30 30.97 -26.56
C LEU A 10 -7.81 31.23 -26.55
N LEU A 11 -8.49 31.04 -27.68
CA LEU A 11 -9.95 31.21 -27.76
C LEU A 11 -10.69 30.13 -26.94
N VAL A 12 -10.21 28.88 -26.95
CA VAL A 12 -10.80 27.77 -26.17
C VAL A 12 -10.59 27.96 -24.67
N ILE A 13 -9.42 28.48 -24.26
CA ILE A 13 -9.14 28.80 -22.84
C ILE A 13 -10.02 29.97 -22.36
N LEU A 14 -10.22 31.00 -23.19
CA LEU A 14 -11.09 32.14 -22.84
C LEU A 14 -12.57 31.75 -22.78
N ILE A 15 -13.03 30.83 -23.63
CA ILE A 15 -14.40 30.28 -23.55
C ILE A 15 -14.56 29.43 -22.29
N GLY A 16 -13.57 28.62 -21.91
CA GLY A 16 -13.59 27.84 -20.67
C GLY A 16 -13.67 28.71 -19.42
N ILE A 17 -12.83 29.75 -19.34
CA ILE A 17 -12.83 30.69 -18.20
C ILE A 17 -14.13 31.51 -18.15
N GLY A 18 -14.63 31.97 -19.30
CA GLY A 18 -15.92 32.67 -19.40
C GLY A 18 -17.10 31.81 -18.95
N SER A 19 -17.06 30.50 -19.23
CA SER A 19 -18.10 29.54 -18.83
C SER A 19 -18.11 29.30 -17.33
N VAL A 20 -16.94 29.23 -16.70
CA VAL A 20 -16.79 29.07 -15.24
C VAL A 20 -17.23 30.32 -14.49
N ILE A 21 -16.93 31.52 -15.01
CA ILE A 21 -17.38 32.79 -14.42
C ILE A 21 -18.90 32.97 -14.58
N LEU A 22 -19.48 32.56 -15.71
CA LEU A 22 -20.94 32.56 -15.92
C LEU A 22 -21.66 31.53 -15.04
N TRP A 23 -21.07 30.35 -14.83
CA TRP A 23 -21.58 29.33 -13.90
C TRP A 23 -21.54 29.81 -12.45
N SER A 24 -20.41 30.40 -12.03
CA SER A 24 -20.26 31.02 -10.70
C SER A 24 -21.28 32.14 -10.47
N ASN A 25 -21.42 33.08 -11.42
CA ASN A 25 -22.35 34.20 -11.27
C ASN A 25 -23.84 33.78 -11.33
N ASN A 26 -24.18 32.71 -12.07
CA ASN A 26 -25.54 32.17 -12.06
C ASN A 26 -25.86 31.42 -10.76
N HIS A 27 -24.87 30.75 -10.14
CA HIS A 27 -25.03 30.17 -8.80
C HIS A 27 -25.19 31.25 -7.71
N THR A 28 -24.45 32.37 -7.81
CA THR A 28 -24.59 33.48 -6.85
C THR A 28 -25.93 34.19 -6.98
N LYS A 29 -26.52 34.28 -8.18
CA LYS A 29 -27.88 34.82 -8.37
C LYS A 29 -28.97 33.86 -7.91
N ALA A 30 -28.76 32.55 -8.01
CA ALA A 30 -29.68 31.54 -7.50
C ALA A 30 -29.70 31.52 -5.95
N GLN A 31 -28.57 31.85 -5.28
CA GLN A 31 -28.50 31.95 -3.81
C GLN A 31 -29.18 33.19 -3.22
N ASN A 32 -29.44 34.25 -4.00
CA ASN A 32 -30.08 35.48 -3.50
C ASN A 32 -31.62 35.50 -3.60
N GLN A 33 -32.27 34.37 -3.89
CA GLN A 33 -33.74 34.33 -4.02
C GLN A 33 -34.45 33.20 -3.26
N MET A 34 -33.75 32.45 -2.40
CA MET A 34 -34.37 31.54 -1.43
C MET A 34 -33.63 31.63 -0.10
N ASP A 35 -33.84 32.75 0.55
CA ASP A 35 -33.62 32.89 1.99
C ASP A 35 -34.82 32.24 2.68
N HIS A 36 -34.69 30.96 3.03
CA HIS A 36 -35.34 30.33 4.20
C HIS A 36 -34.93 28.85 4.32
N SER A 37 -34.30 28.55 5.45
CA SER A 37 -34.03 27.23 6.07
C SER A 37 -32.71 26.53 5.73
N SER A 38 -32.14 25.93 6.79
CA SER A 38 -30.92 25.14 6.98
C SER A 38 -29.57 25.86 6.88
N GLU A 39 -29.07 26.30 8.03
CA GLU A 39 -27.65 26.20 8.40
C GLU A 39 -27.27 24.71 8.37
N ASP A 40 -26.19 24.38 7.64
CA ASP A 40 -25.40 23.13 7.63
C ASP A 40 -25.20 22.58 6.22
N GLU A 41 -24.31 23.20 5.44
CA GLU A 41 -23.51 22.52 4.41
C GLU A 41 -22.44 23.48 3.85
N GLN A 42 -21.42 23.78 4.66
CA GLN A 42 -20.11 24.10 4.10
C GLN A 42 -19.33 22.79 4.03
N ILE A 43 -19.42 22.12 2.88
CA ILE A 43 -18.55 20.99 2.56
C ILE A 43 -17.13 21.53 2.47
N ASP A 44 -16.34 21.23 3.49
CA ASP A 44 -14.93 21.53 3.55
C ASP A 44 -14.23 20.73 2.44
N VAL A 45 -13.80 21.43 1.39
CA VAL A 45 -13.18 20.85 0.20
C VAL A 45 -11.91 20.07 0.58
N ALA A 46 -11.27 20.40 1.70
CA ALA A 46 -10.16 19.62 2.24
C ALA A 46 -10.61 18.22 2.69
N LYS A 47 -11.74 18.11 3.39
CA LYS A 47 -12.34 16.82 3.78
C LYS A 47 -12.79 16.00 2.58
N ALA A 48 -13.33 16.63 1.54
CA ALA A 48 -13.75 15.91 0.34
C ALA A 48 -12.55 15.33 -0.46
N VAL A 49 -11.40 16.03 -0.43
CA VAL A 49 -10.15 15.54 -1.03
C VAL A 49 -9.51 14.47 -0.14
N GLU A 50 -9.55 14.62 1.18
CA GLU A 50 -9.09 13.61 2.13
C GLU A 50 -9.92 12.32 2.04
N GLN A 51 -11.25 12.40 1.93
CA GLN A 51 -12.14 11.26 1.68
C GLN A 51 -11.92 10.60 0.30
N ALA A 52 -11.48 11.36 -0.70
CA ALA A 52 -11.16 10.82 -2.02
C ALA A 52 -9.76 10.16 -2.08
N ILE A 53 -8.83 10.53 -1.19
CA ILE A 53 -7.47 10.01 -1.12
C ILE A 53 -7.35 8.85 -0.11
N TYR A 54 -8.07 8.93 1.01
CA TYR A 54 -7.97 8.02 2.15
C TYR A 54 -9.23 7.19 2.39
N GLY A 55 -10.28 7.36 1.57
CA GLY A 55 -11.57 6.75 1.85
C GLY A 55 -12.22 7.31 3.12
N THR A 56 -13.53 7.22 3.20
CA THR A 56 -14.19 7.20 4.52
C THR A 56 -14.06 5.78 5.07
N GLU A 57 -13.82 5.63 6.37
CA GLU A 57 -14.23 4.43 7.12
C GLU A 57 -15.73 4.22 6.87
N GLN A 58 -16.06 3.49 5.80
CA GLN A 58 -17.36 2.90 5.60
C GLN A 58 -17.20 1.47 6.08
N GLU A 59 -17.92 1.12 7.15
CA GLU A 59 -18.25 -0.27 7.44
C GLU A 59 -19.03 -0.81 6.24
N GLU A 60 -18.32 -1.32 5.24
CA GLU A 60 -18.90 -2.16 4.20
C GLU A 60 -19.19 -3.52 4.83
N GLU A 61 -20.44 -3.98 4.74
CA GLU A 61 -20.81 -5.36 5.01
C GLU A 61 -20.06 -6.23 3.98
N LEU A 62 -18.95 -6.85 4.40
CA LEU A 62 -18.14 -7.71 3.53
C LEU A 62 -18.71 -9.12 3.52
N ASP A 63 -18.91 -9.68 2.32
CA ASP A 63 -19.23 -11.10 2.10
C ASP A 63 -17.99 -12.02 2.29
N GLY A 64 -17.08 -11.71 3.23
CA GLY A 64 -15.90 -12.53 3.54
C GLY A 64 -14.67 -11.78 4.05
N ILE A 65 -13.54 -12.49 4.08
CA ILE A 65 -12.23 -11.99 4.51
C ILE A 65 -11.53 -11.41 3.28
N VAL A 66 -11.48 -10.08 3.16
CA VAL A 66 -11.14 -9.38 1.91
C VAL A 66 -9.94 -8.46 2.03
N VAL A 67 -8.90 -8.69 1.24
CA VAL A 67 -7.62 -7.95 1.30
C VAL A 67 -7.31 -7.19 0.00
N SER A 68 -6.73 -6.00 0.12
CA SER A 68 -6.29 -5.18 -1.03
C SER A 68 -4.91 -5.60 -1.55
N SER A 69 -4.57 -5.27 -2.80
CA SER A 69 -3.22 -5.47 -3.36
C SER A 69 -2.17 -4.55 -2.72
N TRP A 70 -0.89 -4.85 -2.95
CA TRP A 70 0.23 -4.07 -2.43
C TRP A 70 0.27 -2.62 -2.97
N ASP A 71 -0.30 -2.38 -4.14
CA ASP A 71 -0.42 -1.05 -4.76
C ASP A 71 -1.81 -0.41 -4.55
N GLY A 72 -2.73 -1.10 -3.86
CA GLY A 72 -4.09 -0.61 -3.61
C GLY A 72 -4.94 -0.36 -4.87
N MET A 73 -4.44 -0.72 -6.05
CA MET A 73 -5.06 -0.45 -7.35
C MET A 73 -5.84 -1.65 -7.90
N ALA A 74 -5.47 -2.87 -7.51
CA ALA A 74 -6.14 -4.07 -7.97
C ALA A 74 -7.43 -4.32 -7.17
N PRO A 75 -8.37 -5.14 -7.70
CA PRO A 75 -9.55 -5.54 -6.96
C PRO A 75 -9.21 -6.12 -5.59
N LYS A 76 -10.11 -5.89 -4.64
CA LYS A 76 -10.16 -6.58 -3.35
C LYS A 76 -10.23 -8.11 -3.58
N TYR A 77 -9.29 -8.87 -3.00
CA TYR A 77 -9.23 -10.33 -3.08
C TYR A 77 -9.90 -10.97 -1.86
N SER A 78 -10.84 -11.89 -2.10
CA SER A 78 -11.47 -12.66 -1.02
C SER A 78 -10.65 -13.92 -0.73
N LEU A 79 -10.06 -14.00 0.46
CA LEU A 79 -9.30 -15.15 0.94
C LEU A 79 -10.22 -16.30 1.38
N GLY A 80 -11.44 -15.99 1.79
CA GLY A 80 -12.38 -16.97 2.32
C GLY A 80 -13.61 -16.30 2.93
N THR A 81 -14.51 -17.11 3.43
CA THR A 81 -15.75 -16.70 4.12
C THR A 81 -15.73 -17.24 5.54
N CYS A 82 -16.42 -16.57 6.45
CA CYS A 82 -16.59 -17.01 7.84
C CYS A 82 -18.09 -16.91 8.17
N ASP A 83 -18.66 -17.94 8.78
CA ASP A 83 -20.12 -18.03 9.01
C ASP A 83 -20.59 -17.02 10.06
N GLU A 84 -19.69 -16.57 10.95
CA GLU A 84 -19.92 -15.54 11.97
C GLU A 84 -18.77 -14.53 11.92
N ILE A 85 -18.81 -13.58 10.99
CA ILE A 85 -18.01 -12.37 11.12
C ILE A 85 -18.73 -11.43 12.10
N ALA A 86 -18.56 -11.67 13.41
CA ALA A 86 -18.92 -10.68 14.41
C ALA A 86 -17.86 -9.56 14.37
N ASP A 87 -18.31 -8.30 14.30
CA ASP A 87 -17.45 -7.11 14.46
C ASP A 87 -16.19 -7.08 13.56
N ALA A 88 -16.27 -7.48 12.27
CA ALA A 88 -15.18 -7.15 11.35
C ALA A 88 -15.11 -5.64 11.14
N SER A 89 -14.15 -5.01 11.81
CA SER A 89 -13.67 -3.70 11.43
C SER A 89 -12.70 -3.86 10.27
N VAL A 90 -13.13 -3.42 9.10
CA VAL A 90 -12.28 -3.39 7.91
C VAL A 90 -11.49 -2.10 7.94
N ASN A 91 -10.26 -2.16 8.43
CA ASN A 91 -9.33 -1.05 8.21
C ASN A 91 -8.73 -1.16 6.79
N ILE A 92 -9.52 -0.70 5.81
CA ILE A 92 -9.14 -0.72 4.38
C ILE A 92 -7.83 0.04 4.14
N ASP A 93 -7.54 1.07 4.94
CA ASP A 93 -6.38 1.97 4.78
C ASP A 93 -5.04 1.26 4.95
N GLU A 94 -5.01 0.19 5.73
CA GLU A 94 -3.77 -0.52 6.04
C GLU A 94 -3.55 -1.79 5.22
N ARG A 95 -4.43 -2.06 4.23
CA ARG A 95 -4.35 -3.25 3.35
C ARG A 95 -4.37 -4.55 4.14
N HIS A 96 -5.10 -4.51 5.25
CA HIS A 96 -5.37 -5.64 6.09
C HIS A 96 -6.83 -5.65 6.54
N THR A 97 -7.27 -6.79 7.04
CA THR A 97 -8.61 -7.03 7.54
C THR A 97 -8.47 -7.70 8.87
N PHE A 98 -9.04 -7.07 9.91
CA PHE A 98 -9.27 -7.72 11.17
C PHE A 98 -10.59 -8.48 11.09
N PHE A 99 -10.60 -9.69 11.60
CA PHE A 99 -11.82 -10.47 11.71
C PHE A 99 -11.76 -11.38 12.93
N TYR A 100 -12.93 -11.56 13.55
CA TYR A 100 -13.10 -12.47 14.67
C TYR A 100 -13.77 -13.75 14.20
N THR A 101 -13.32 -14.90 14.72
CA THR A 101 -13.97 -16.18 14.45
C THR A 101 -13.61 -17.23 15.49
N ASN A 102 -14.61 -18.03 15.87
CA ASN A 102 -14.43 -19.22 16.69
C ASN A 102 -14.12 -20.48 15.85
N GLU A 103 -14.11 -20.35 14.52
CA GLU A 103 -13.77 -21.46 13.63
C GLU A 103 -12.27 -21.76 13.69
N GLU A 104 -11.93 -23.05 13.57
CA GLU A 104 -10.52 -23.43 13.47
C GLU A 104 -9.91 -22.83 12.21
N PHE A 105 -8.78 -22.14 12.38
CA PHE A 105 -8.07 -21.43 11.31
C PHE A 105 -7.77 -22.26 10.05
N GLN A 106 -7.70 -23.59 10.17
CA GLN A 106 -7.51 -24.51 9.05
C GLN A 106 -8.77 -24.69 8.19
N LYS A 107 -9.96 -24.54 8.77
CA LYS A 107 -11.26 -24.73 8.09
C LYS A 107 -11.62 -23.52 7.23
N LEU A 108 -11.37 -22.31 7.72
CA LEU A 108 -11.67 -21.03 7.05
C LEU A 108 -11.14 -20.94 5.61
N PHE A 109 -9.98 -21.56 5.35
CA PHE A 109 -9.27 -21.48 4.08
C PHE A 109 -9.07 -22.85 3.41
N ALA A 110 -9.79 -23.89 3.87
CA ALA A 110 -9.57 -25.27 3.41
C ALA A 110 -9.78 -25.42 1.89
N ASP A 111 -10.70 -24.64 1.32
CA ASP A 111 -11.04 -24.68 -0.11
C ASP A 111 -10.30 -23.62 -0.94
N ASN A 112 -9.46 -22.77 -0.32
CA ASN A 112 -8.71 -21.75 -1.03
C ASN A 112 -7.54 -22.39 -1.81
N LYS A 113 -7.64 -22.37 -3.14
CA LYS A 113 -6.66 -22.96 -4.07
C LYS A 113 -5.36 -22.17 -4.17
N ASP A 114 -5.35 -20.93 -3.72
CA ASP A 114 -4.20 -20.02 -3.77
C ASP A 114 -3.30 -20.16 -2.52
N TYR A 115 -3.66 -21.05 -1.59
CA TYR A 115 -2.82 -21.40 -0.45
C TYR A 115 -1.46 -21.96 -0.92
N LEU A 116 -0.39 -21.37 -0.40
CA LEU A 116 0.98 -21.76 -0.70
C LEU A 116 1.60 -22.62 0.40
N LYS A 117 1.62 -22.13 1.64
CA LYS A 117 2.32 -22.75 2.77
C LYS A 117 1.90 -22.15 4.10
N THR A 118 2.27 -22.84 5.19
CA THR A 118 2.35 -22.28 6.53
C THR A 118 3.82 -22.07 6.87
N SER A 119 4.19 -20.87 7.33
CA SER A 119 5.53 -20.56 7.82
C SER A 119 5.50 -19.36 8.76
N ASN A 120 6.62 -19.08 9.45
CA ASN A 120 6.72 -17.88 10.27
C ASN A 120 6.71 -16.63 9.38
N PHE A 121 5.89 -15.67 9.77
CA PHE A 121 5.84 -14.32 9.25
C PHE A 121 6.54 -13.40 10.24
N TYR A 122 7.45 -12.59 9.70
CA TYR A 122 8.28 -11.66 10.46
C TYR A 122 7.78 -10.25 10.23
N PHE A 123 7.39 -9.60 11.32
CA PHE A 123 6.94 -8.22 11.37
C PHE A 123 7.82 -7.45 12.36
N GLU A 124 7.82 -6.13 12.27
CA GLU A 124 8.70 -5.24 13.06
C GLU A 124 8.69 -5.55 14.56
N TRP A 125 7.51 -5.89 15.08
CA TRP A 125 7.26 -6.09 16.51
C TRP A 125 7.14 -7.55 16.96
N ASP A 126 7.02 -8.50 16.03
CA ASP A 126 6.67 -9.87 16.42
C ASP A 126 6.99 -10.92 15.33
N GLU A 127 7.02 -12.17 15.76
CA GLU A 127 7.13 -13.36 14.91
C GLU A 127 5.90 -14.24 15.12
N ARG A 128 5.18 -14.53 14.04
CA ARG A 128 3.91 -15.27 14.12
C ARG A 128 3.87 -16.38 13.09
N GLU A 129 3.29 -17.53 13.45
CA GLU A 129 2.92 -18.51 12.43
C GLU A 129 1.84 -17.91 11.52
N ALA A 130 2.05 -17.98 10.21
CA ALA A 130 1.13 -17.43 9.23
C ALA A 130 0.87 -18.40 8.09
N LYS A 131 -0.34 -18.33 7.53
CA LYS A 131 -0.72 -18.96 6.26
C LYS A 131 -0.47 -17.99 5.12
N TRP A 132 0.16 -18.49 4.06
CA TRP A 132 0.54 -17.72 2.90
C TRP A 132 -0.34 -18.08 1.72
N PHE A 133 -0.78 -17.06 0.98
CA PHE A 133 -1.57 -17.17 -0.23
C PHE A 133 -0.91 -16.35 -1.33
N TYR A 134 -1.06 -16.78 -2.58
CA TYR A 134 -0.60 -16.02 -3.73
C TYR A 134 -1.64 -16.03 -4.83
N HIS A 135 -2.10 -14.83 -5.19
CA HIS A 135 -3.12 -14.61 -6.20
C HIS A 135 -2.86 -13.28 -6.91
N ASP A 136 -3.15 -13.20 -8.20
CA ASP A 136 -3.06 -11.97 -9.02
C ASP A 136 -1.80 -11.13 -8.75
N ASN A 137 -0.62 -11.76 -8.81
CA ASN A 137 0.66 -11.07 -8.62
C ASN A 137 0.82 -10.42 -7.22
N ASN A 138 0.19 -11.00 -6.20
CA ASN A 138 0.23 -10.52 -4.82
C ASN A 138 0.44 -11.66 -3.83
N TYR A 139 1.15 -11.37 -2.75
CA TYR A 139 1.27 -12.25 -1.60
C TYR A 139 0.40 -11.75 -0.46
N TYR A 140 -0.36 -12.67 0.12
CA TYR A 140 -1.20 -12.41 1.27
C TYR A 140 -0.81 -13.34 2.40
N VAL A 141 -0.89 -12.82 3.62
CA VAL A 141 -0.66 -13.60 4.84
C VAL A 141 -1.84 -13.46 5.78
N VAL A 142 -2.19 -14.54 6.45
CA VAL A 142 -3.16 -14.54 7.54
C VAL A 142 -2.50 -15.12 8.78
N TYR A 143 -2.65 -14.44 9.92
CA TYR A 143 -2.13 -14.89 11.21
C TYR A 143 -3.06 -14.49 12.34
N LYS A 144 -2.93 -15.19 13.47
CA LYS A 144 -3.67 -14.91 14.71
C LYS A 144 -3.11 -13.67 15.39
N ASN A 145 -3.95 -12.69 15.71
CA ASN A 145 -3.56 -11.50 16.46
C ASN A 145 -3.76 -11.67 17.97
N ASP A 146 -4.95 -12.09 18.37
CA ASP A 146 -5.37 -12.37 19.76
C ASP A 146 -6.28 -13.61 19.80
N ASP A 147 -6.84 -13.97 20.97
CA ASP A 147 -7.56 -15.23 21.24
C ASP A 147 -8.48 -15.71 20.11
N ASP A 148 -9.38 -14.86 19.62
CA ASP A 148 -10.28 -15.19 18.50
C ASP A 148 -10.16 -14.18 17.35
N GLU A 149 -9.13 -13.34 17.37
CA GLU A 149 -8.88 -12.29 16.38
C GLU A 149 -7.78 -12.69 15.39
N TYR A 150 -8.03 -12.46 14.11
CA TYR A 150 -7.08 -12.73 13.04
C TYR A 150 -6.89 -11.48 12.17
N ILE A 151 -5.70 -11.40 11.58
CA ILE A 151 -5.34 -10.37 10.59
C ILE A 151 -5.06 -11.07 9.28
N ALA A 152 -5.81 -10.73 8.24
CA ALA A 152 -5.46 -11.00 6.86
C ALA A 152 -4.84 -9.75 6.25
N ARG A 153 -3.72 -9.86 5.52
CA ARG A 153 -3.04 -8.70 4.96
C ARG A 153 -2.28 -9.01 3.68
N ASN A 154 -2.04 -7.99 2.88
CA ASN A 154 -1.02 -8.05 1.85
C ASN A 154 0.39 -7.87 2.44
N LEU A 155 1.38 -8.47 1.79
CA LEU A 155 2.77 -8.39 2.19
C LEU A 155 3.56 -7.35 1.37
N CYS A 156 3.86 -6.21 1.99
CA CYS A 156 4.64 -5.14 1.37
C CYS A 156 5.45 -4.34 2.41
N THR A 157 6.64 -3.89 2.07
CA THR A 157 7.44 -2.98 2.87
C THR A 157 7.06 -1.53 2.58
N ARG A 158 7.15 -0.67 3.60
CA ARG A 158 6.98 0.78 3.48
C ARG A 158 8.32 1.47 3.27
N TYR A 159 8.35 2.50 2.44
CA TYR A 159 9.52 3.35 2.23
C TYR A 159 9.10 4.79 1.95
N ASP A 160 9.80 5.75 2.55
CA ASP A 160 9.59 7.16 2.27
C ASP A 160 10.37 7.61 1.04
N TYR A 161 9.64 7.84 -0.05
CA TYR A 161 10.17 8.44 -1.26
C TYR A 161 9.61 9.86 -1.41
N ASN A 162 10.49 10.86 -1.48
CA ASN A 162 10.09 12.27 -1.66
C ASN A 162 9.08 12.79 -0.60
N GLY A 163 9.17 12.30 0.63
CA GLY A 163 8.22 12.65 1.71
C GLY A 163 6.82 12.06 1.51
N ASN A 164 6.64 11.13 0.57
CA ASN A 164 5.44 10.33 0.43
C ASN A 164 5.75 8.88 0.82
N ARG A 165 4.87 8.30 1.63
CA ARG A 165 4.93 6.87 1.96
C ARG A 165 4.57 6.05 0.73
N CYS A 166 5.56 5.32 0.23
CA CYS A 166 5.41 4.37 -0.86
C CYS A 166 5.44 2.95 -0.32
N THR A 167 4.96 2.01 -1.13
CA THR A 167 4.97 0.60 -0.76
C THR A 167 5.54 -0.27 -1.87
N LEU A 168 6.26 -1.30 -1.48
CA LEU A 168 6.93 -2.22 -2.39
C LEU A 168 6.60 -3.67 -2.01
N PRO A 169 6.37 -4.55 -2.98
CA PRO A 169 6.12 -5.96 -2.71
C PRO A 169 7.41 -6.59 -2.18
N THR A 170 7.36 -7.26 -1.04
CA THR A 170 8.53 -7.86 -0.38
C THR A 170 8.17 -9.17 0.31
N PRO A 171 9.11 -10.11 0.51
CA PRO A 171 8.85 -11.37 1.23
C PRO A 171 8.80 -11.21 2.77
N PHE A 172 8.89 -9.99 3.27
CA PHE A 172 8.88 -9.63 4.69
C PHE A 172 8.16 -8.29 4.86
N TYR A 173 7.80 -7.94 6.10
CA TYR A 173 7.33 -6.61 6.42
C TYR A 173 8.28 -5.92 7.40
N ILE A 174 8.96 -4.91 6.88
CA ILE A 174 9.68 -3.89 7.66
C ILE A 174 9.38 -2.52 7.06
N SER A 175 9.42 -1.47 7.86
CA SER A 175 9.41 -0.10 7.38
C SER A 175 10.84 0.41 7.24
N LEU A 176 11.09 1.01 6.08
CA LEU A 176 12.33 1.67 5.70
C LEU A 176 12.22 3.20 5.80
N GLU A 177 11.20 3.69 6.51
CA GLU A 177 11.07 5.10 6.92
C GLU A 177 12.24 5.45 7.85
N LYS A 178 12.79 6.65 7.71
CA LYS A 178 14.10 7.00 8.31
C LYS A 178 14.11 6.84 9.83
N ASP A 179 13.10 7.36 10.50
CA ASP A 179 12.90 7.28 11.95
C ASP A 179 12.72 5.84 12.42
N VAL A 180 12.03 5.01 11.64
CA VAL A 180 11.88 3.58 11.93
C VAL A 180 13.20 2.83 11.79
N VAL A 181 13.99 3.12 10.76
CA VAL A 181 15.34 2.55 10.56
C VAL A 181 16.26 2.92 11.73
N GLU A 182 16.24 4.19 12.16
CA GLU A 182 17.01 4.63 13.34
C GLU A 182 16.59 3.87 14.61
N ALA A 183 15.28 3.66 14.82
CA ALA A 183 14.77 2.87 15.93
C ALA A 183 15.17 1.38 15.87
N TYR A 184 15.25 0.76 14.69
CA TYR A 184 15.81 -0.59 14.54
C TYR A 184 17.28 -0.65 14.96
N GLU A 185 18.08 0.34 14.56
CA GLU A 185 19.51 0.38 14.88
C GLU A 185 19.77 0.68 16.37
N ASN A 186 18.84 1.37 17.02
CA ASN A 186 18.85 1.59 18.47
C ASN A 186 18.30 0.40 19.28
N GLY A 187 17.82 -0.65 18.62
CA GLY A 187 17.29 -1.86 19.28
C GLY A 187 15.93 -1.65 19.95
N GLU A 188 15.14 -0.70 19.45
CA GLU A 188 13.78 -0.42 19.98
C GLU A 188 12.76 -1.47 19.51
N PHE A 189 13.04 -2.14 18.40
CA PHE A 189 12.25 -3.26 17.88
C PHE A 189 12.91 -4.61 18.20
N PRO A 190 12.12 -5.66 18.47
CA PRO A 190 12.65 -7.00 18.74
C PRO A 190 13.27 -7.64 17.50
N ASN A 191 12.71 -7.39 16.31
CA ASN A 191 13.23 -7.92 15.04
C ASN A 191 14.09 -6.85 14.35
N SER A 192 15.36 -7.12 14.09
CA SER A 192 16.22 -6.16 13.37
C SER A 192 16.04 -6.27 11.84
N ILE A 193 16.37 -5.19 11.11
CA ILE A 193 16.48 -5.22 9.64
C ILE A 193 17.49 -6.30 9.21
N GLU A 194 18.65 -6.34 9.87
CA GLU A 194 19.74 -7.29 9.56
C GLU A 194 19.28 -8.75 9.65
N GLU A 195 18.53 -9.08 10.70
CA GLU A 195 18.01 -10.42 10.92
C GLU A 195 16.85 -10.72 9.98
N THR A 196 15.87 -9.81 9.86
CA THR A 196 14.65 -10.06 9.08
C THR A 196 14.94 -10.15 7.58
N VAL A 197 15.68 -9.19 7.04
CA VAL A 197 15.92 -9.07 5.60
C VAL A 197 17.03 -9.99 5.11
N PHE A 198 18.10 -10.13 5.88
CA PHE A 198 19.31 -10.86 5.43
C PHE A 198 19.58 -12.15 6.18
N GLY A 199 19.02 -12.34 7.38
CA GLY A 199 19.21 -13.54 8.19
C GLY A 199 18.12 -14.60 7.95
N LYS A 200 16.85 -14.19 8.08
CA LYS A 200 15.66 -15.03 8.02
C LYS A 200 15.13 -15.23 6.60
N CYS A 201 15.29 -14.22 5.73
CA CYS A 201 15.02 -14.34 4.31
C CYS A 201 16.34 -14.44 3.56
N THR A 202 16.66 -15.58 2.99
CA THR A 202 17.86 -15.76 2.17
C THR A 202 17.68 -15.13 0.78
N PHE A 203 18.79 -14.88 0.08
CA PHE A 203 18.73 -14.39 -1.31
C PHE A 203 17.95 -15.34 -2.24
N GLU A 204 18.08 -16.66 -2.05
CA GLU A 204 17.36 -17.63 -2.88
C GLU A 204 15.86 -17.62 -2.59
N GLU A 205 15.45 -17.51 -1.31
CA GLU A 205 14.04 -17.38 -0.95
C GLU A 205 13.44 -16.07 -1.47
N ALA A 206 14.18 -14.97 -1.38
CA ALA A 206 13.77 -13.69 -1.96
C ALA A 206 13.64 -13.80 -3.48
N LYS A 207 14.61 -14.41 -4.16
CA LYS A 207 14.54 -14.66 -5.60
C LYS A 207 13.32 -15.48 -5.98
N GLU A 208 13.04 -16.57 -5.26
CA GLU A 208 11.84 -17.38 -5.47
C GLU A 208 10.54 -16.58 -5.28
N TYR A 209 10.51 -15.67 -4.31
CA TYR A 209 9.39 -14.75 -4.10
C TYR A 209 9.22 -13.82 -5.31
N TYR A 210 10.27 -13.09 -5.68
CA TYR A 210 10.21 -12.10 -6.76
C TYR A 210 9.96 -12.74 -8.13
N ALA A 211 10.47 -13.96 -8.38
CA ALA A 211 10.23 -14.69 -9.61
C ALA A 211 8.74 -15.06 -9.85
N ARG A 212 7.87 -14.91 -8.84
CA ARG A 212 6.42 -15.02 -9.01
C ARG A 212 5.77 -13.69 -9.36
N LEU A 213 6.47 -12.59 -9.20
CA LEU A 213 5.90 -11.29 -9.50
C LEU A 213 6.02 -10.93 -10.98
N ASP A 214 5.28 -9.92 -11.42
CA ASP A 214 5.50 -9.33 -12.74
C ASP A 214 6.95 -8.85 -12.88
N ASP A 215 7.62 -9.24 -13.98
CA ASP A 215 9.02 -8.88 -14.28
C ASP A 215 9.28 -7.37 -14.32
N SER A 216 8.24 -6.55 -14.44
CA SER A 216 8.35 -5.09 -14.36
C SER A 216 8.62 -4.55 -12.96
N LEU A 217 8.40 -5.36 -11.92
CA LEU A 217 8.45 -4.93 -10.53
C LEU A 217 9.80 -5.18 -9.86
N TYR A 218 10.69 -5.94 -10.50
CA TYR A 218 11.96 -6.31 -9.89
C TYR A 218 13.08 -6.54 -10.92
N GLU A 219 14.32 -6.43 -10.46
CA GLU A 219 15.53 -6.77 -11.21
C GLU A 219 16.47 -7.56 -10.31
N ILE A 220 16.95 -8.72 -10.77
CA ILE A 220 17.83 -9.60 -10.00
C ILE A 220 19.21 -9.66 -10.65
N ASP A 221 20.24 -9.31 -9.89
CA ASP A 221 21.64 -9.56 -10.23
C ASP A 221 22.16 -10.70 -9.35
N GLU A 222 22.19 -11.91 -9.90
CA GLU A 222 22.67 -13.09 -9.19
C GLU A 222 24.17 -13.04 -8.86
N ALA A 223 24.98 -12.38 -9.70
CA ALA A 223 26.42 -12.31 -9.52
C ALA A 223 26.79 -11.44 -8.31
N ASN A 224 26.05 -10.35 -8.11
CA ASN A 224 26.22 -9.46 -6.97
C ASN A 224 25.26 -9.76 -5.82
N LYS A 225 24.30 -10.68 -6.02
CA LYS A 225 23.21 -11.01 -5.09
C LYS A 225 22.41 -9.77 -4.68
N THR A 226 21.99 -8.98 -5.66
CA THR A 226 21.16 -7.81 -5.42
C THR A 226 19.80 -7.97 -6.06
N ILE A 227 18.79 -7.41 -5.40
CA ILE A 227 17.42 -7.33 -5.92
C ILE A 227 16.95 -5.89 -5.83
N SER A 228 16.66 -5.29 -6.99
CA SER A 228 16.01 -3.98 -7.08
C SER A 228 14.51 -4.18 -7.24
N VAL A 229 13.71 -3.34 -6.57
CA VAL A 229 12.25 -3.49 -6.48
C VAL A 229 11.58 -2.15 -6.76
N ALA A 230 10.50 -2.18 -7.52
CA ALA A 230 9.65 -1.04 -7.76
C ALA A 230 8.80 -0.73 -6.52
N ALA A 231 8.56 0.55 -6.27
CA ALA A 231 7.58 0.99 -5.28
C ALA A 231 6.38 1.63 -5.97
N TYR A 232 5.25 1.71 -5.29
CA TYR A 232 4.07 2.44 -5.72
C TYR A 232 3.85 3.63 -4.79
N ASP A 233 3.73 4.83 -5.38
CA ASP A 233 3.37 6.06 -4.68
C ASP A 233 1.84 6.24 -4.78
N PRO A 234 1.09 6.07 -3.69
CA PRO A 234 -0.36 6.20 -3.69
C PRO A 234 -0.84 7.62 -3.98
N LYS A 235 -0.03 8.65 -3.68
CA LYS A 235 -0.38 10.04 -3.91
C LYS A 235 -0.22 10.45 -5.38
N LEU A 236 0.79 9.88 -6.05
CA LEU A 236 1.02 10.10 -7.48
C LEU A 236 0.33 9.07 -8.37
N HIS A 237 -0.19 7.99 -7.78
CA HIS A 237 -0.76 6.84 -8.48
C HIS A 237 0.20 6.25 -9.53
N ASP A 238 1.49 6.17 -9.19
CA ASP A 238 2.53 5.78 -10.13
C ASP A 238 3.55 4.81 -9.52
N LYS A 239 4.19 4.02 -10.38
CA LYS A 239 5.26 3.09 -10.03
C LYS A 239 6.62 3.76 -10.19
N ILE A 240 7.41 3.72 -9.13
CA ILE A 240 8.80 4.16 -9.10
C ILE A 240 9.67 2.93 -9.30
N TYR A 241 10.13 2.72 -10.54
CA TYR A 241 10.99 1.57 -10.88
C TYR A 241 12.35 1.66 -10.18
N ASN A 242 12.89 0.50 -9.77
CA ASN A 242 14.17 0.40 -9.05
C ASN A 242 14.24 1.37 -7.87
N CYS A 243 13.18 1.44 -7.07
CA CYS A 243 13.05 2.38 -5.95
C CYS A 243 13.94 1.97 -4.78
N VAL A 244 13.90 0.68 -4.42
CA VAL A 244 14.69 0.11 -3.33
C VAL A 244 15.55 -1.02 -3.88
N ARG A 245 16.78 -1.14 -3.40
CA ARG A 245 17.71 -2.22 -3.74
C ARG A 245 18.20 -2.91 -2.48
N PHE A 246 17.94 -4.20 -2.38
CA PHE A 246 18.46 -5.09 -1.35
C PHE A 246 19.76 -5.72 -1.84
N ASP A 247 20.86 -5.48 -1.13
CA ASP A 247 22.18 -6.05 -1.40
C ASP A 247 22.46 -7.13 -0.35
N TYR A 248 22.12 -8.38 -0.68
CA TYR A 248 22.26 -9.51 0.23
C TYR A 248 23.72 -9.88 0.49
N LYS A 249 24.61 -9.61 -0.46
CA LYS A 249 26.04 -9.91 -0.32
C LYS A 249 26.70 -9.00 0.70
N ASN A 250 26.40 -7.71 0.64
CA ASN A 250 26.99 -6.71 1.53
C ASN A 250 26.10 -6.35 2.72
N ARG A 251 24.89 -6.91 2.79
CA ARG A 251 23.86 -6.68 3.82
C ARG A 251 23.52 -5.20 3.94
N LYS A 252 23.16 -4.60 2.80
CA LYS A 252 22.83 -3.17 2.69
C LYS A 252 21.51 -2.98 1.98
N ILE A 253 20.82 -1.91 2.33
CA ILE A 253 19.60 -1.48 1.64
C ILE A 253 19.83 -0.08 1.12
N PHE A 254 19.51 0.12 -0.15
CA PHE A 254 19.57 1.40 -0.83
C PHE A 254 18.18 1.82 -1.30
N GLY A 255 17.91 3.11 -1.32
CA GLY A 255 16.67 3.69 -1.83
C GLY A 255 16.94 4.87 -2.75
N LYS A 256 15.89 5.45 -3.33
CA LYS A 256 15.99 6.69 -4.09
C LYS A 256 15.59 7.89 -3.26
N ASP A 257 16.38 8.95 -3.30
CA ASP A 257 15.95 10.26 -2.79
C ASP A 257 14.96 10.96 -3.75
N LYS A 258 14.48 12.14 -3.33
CA LYS A 258 13.57 12.98 -4.11
C LYS A 258 14.08 13.39 -5.50
N ASP A 259 15.41 13.39 -5.69
CA ASP A 259 16.06 13.78 -6.93
C ASP A 259 16.35 12.54 -7.81
N GLY A 260 15.94 11.35 -7.33
CA GLY A 260 16.14 10.06 -7.98
C GLY A 260 17.54 9.47 -7.78
N ASN A 261 18.37 10.07 -6.92
CA ASN A 261 19.70 9.55 -6.62
C ASN A 261 19.62 8.40 -5.64
N GLU A 262 20.54 7.44 -5.78
CA GLU A 262 20.65 6.34 -4.82
C GLU A 262 21.23 6.83 -3.49
N ILE A 263 20.56 6.50 -2.40
CA ILE A 263 20.98 6.73 -1.02
C ILE A 263 21.03 5.40 -0.26
N GLN A 264 21.96 5.29 0.69
CA GLN A 264 21.99 4.13 1.58
C GLN A 264 20.98 4.33 2.70
N ILE A 265 20.03 3.41 2.83
CA ILE A 265 19.03 3.38 3.90
C ILE A 265 19.59 2.64 5.11
N TYR A 266 20.15 1.44 4.87
CA TYR A 266 20.63 0.55 5.93
C TYR A 266 22.03 0.00 5.61
N PRO A 267 22.96 -0.03 6.58
CA PRO A 267 22.87 0.71 7.85
C PRO A 267 22.81 2.22 7.60
N SER A 268 22.17 2.97 8.49
CA SER A 268 22.10 4.42 8.36
C SER A 268 23.50 5.04 8.49
N LYS A 269 23.74 6.16 7.80
CA LYS A 269 25.04 6.87 7.80
C LYS A 269 24.98 8.15 8.60
#